data_AF-A0A645E9W4-F1
#
_entry.id   AF-A0A645E9W4-F1
#
_cell.length_a   1.000
_cell.length_b   1.000
_cell.length_c   1.000
_cell.angle_alpha   90.00
_cell.angle_beta   90.00
_cell.angle_gamma   90.00
#
_symmetry.space_group_name_H-M   'P 1'
#
loop_
_entity.id
_entity.type
_entity.pdbx_description
1 polymer ?
#
loop_
_entity_poly.entity_id
_entity_poly.type
_entity_poly.pdbx_seq_one_letter_code
_entity_poly.pdbx_strand_id
1 'polypeptide(L)'
;MKNDEIGGVDVFLKNINDIDEDAPKIDQLVGYKNYTVKATDQYPQIMDFIAIFDTNIALIIIIMLVVVIINIVMVLLILIIERTNSIGMLKTLGASNGQIRAIFINYTLLIMIPGLVFGNLIGYSFLLLQKYFGIIKLNPENYYVEVVPVDLNPIYIMAISLGILLVSAVALILPSYLISKISPVKAIKYN
;
A
#
# COMPACT_ATOMS: atom_id res chain seq x y z
N MET A 1 45.45 -8.60 27.74
CA MET A 1 44.84 -7.27 27.52
C MET A 1 45.16 -6.43 28.73
N LYS A 2 45.80 -5.29 28.56
CA LYS A 2 45.94 -4.31 29.65
C LYS A 2 44.54 -3.83 30.02
N ASN A 3 44.29 -3.50 31.28
CA ASN A 3 42.97 -3.06 31.77
C ASN A 3 42.43 -1.76 31.13
N ASP A 4 43.19 -1.11 30.23
CA ASP A 4 42.84 0.13 29.52
C ASP A 4 42.65 -0.06 27.99
N GLU A 5 42.60 -1.29 27.48
CA GLU A 5 42.38 -1.55 26.04
C GLU A 5 40.87 -1.75 25.74
N ILE A 6 40.32 -0.93 24.84
CA ILE A 6 38.91 -1.03 24.39
C ILE A 6 38.86 -1.96 23.17
N GLY A 7 38.02 -3.00 23.21
CA GLY A 7 37.91 -4.01 22.16
C GLY A 7 37.15 -3.58 20.89
N GLY A 8 36.36 -2.51 20.97
CA GLY A 8 35.58 -1.97 19.84
C GLY A 8 34.66 -0.83 20.29
N VAL A 9 34.15 -0.07 19.32
CA VAL A 9 33.17 1.01 19.53
C VAL A 9 32.05 0.84 18.51
N ASP A 10 30.82 0.71 18.99
CA ASP A 10 29.64 0.64 18.13
C ASP A 10 29.14 2.05 17.81
N VAL A 11 28.99 2.34 16.52
CA VAL A 11 28.48 3.62 16.02
C VAL A 11 27.10 3.40 15.42
N PHE A 12 26.07 4.00 16.04
CA PHE A 12 24.70 3.92 15.55
C PHE A 12 24.38 5.10 14.64
N LEU A 13 24.04 4.80 13.38
CA LEU A 13 23.55 5.79 12.44
C LEU A 13 22.08 6.12 12.71
N LYS A 14 21.68 7.36 12.40
CA LYS A 14 20.28 7.78 12.49
C LYS A 14 19.41 7.10 11.43
N ASN A 15 20.00 6.78 10.28
CA ASN A 15 19.36 6.12 9.16
C ASN A 15 20.31 5.06 8.61
N ILE A 16 19.86 3.80 8.61
CA ILE A 16 20.68 2.67 8.14
C ILE A 16 20.88 2.69 6.63
N ASN A 17 20.01 3.37 5.87
CA ASN A 17 20.12 3.45 4.41
C ASN A 17 21.35 4.26 3.96
N ASP A 18 21.91 5.08 4.84
CA ASP A 18 23.07 5.92 4.54
C ASP A 18 24.39 5.19 4.88
N ILE A 19 24.33 3.92 5.31
CA ILE A 19 25.49 3.16 5.80
C ILE A 19 26.60 3.01 4.76
N ASP A 20 26.27 2.85 3.48
CA ASP A 20 27.27 2.73 2.42
C ASP A 20 27.92 4.08 2.08
N GLU A 21 27.25 5.19 2.38
CA GLU A 21 27.80 6.54 2.20
C GLU A 21 28.65 6.97 3.41
N ASP A 22 28.22 6.62 4.62
CA ASP A 22 28.82 7.10 5.86
C ASP A 22 29.94 6.19 6.37
N ALA A 23 29.90 4.88 6.10
CA ALA A 23 30.95 3.97 6.54
C ALA A 23 32.36 4.36 6.04
N PRO A 24 32.56 4.77 4.76
CA PRO A 24 33.87 5.26 4.31
C PRO A 24 34.33 6.54 5.01
N LYS A 25 33.39 7.43 5.36
CA LYS A 25 33.70 8.68 6.09
C LYS A 25 34.14 8.36 7.53
N ILE A 26 33.46 7.42 8.18
CA ILE A 26 33.82 6.94 9.52
C ILE A 26 35.18 6.26 9.48
N ASP A 27 35.43 5.40 8.50
CA ASP A 27 36.70 4.66 8.35
C ASP A 27 37.92 5.59 8.28
N GLN A 28 37.79 6.73 7.58
CA GLN A 28 38.83 7.76 7.54
C GLN A 28 39.09 8.42 8.91
N LEU A 29 38.08 8.52 9.78
CA LEU A 29 38.20 9.14 11.10
C LEU A 29 38.81 8.21 12.15
N VAL A 30 38.62 6.89 12.05
CA VAL A 30 39.10 5.92 13.05
C VAL A 30 40.62 5.67 12.95
N GLY A 31 41.23 6.05 11.83
CA GLY A 31 42.67 6.04 11.59
C GLY A 31 43.26 4.67 11.24
N TYR A 32 44.50 4.66 10.75
CA TYR A 32 45.16 3.51 10.12
C TYR A 32 45.32 2.22 10.95
N LYS A 33 45.14 2.28 12.28
CA LYS A 33 45.27 1.10 13.16
C LYS A 33 43.93 0.42 13.44
N ASN A 34 42.84 1.05 13.04
CA ASN A 34 41.48 0.57 13.24
C ASN A 34 40.81 0.38 11.88
N TYR A 35 39.70 -0.35 11.84
CA TYR A 35 38.90 -0.53 10.64
C TYR A 35 37.41 -0.50 11.00
N THR A 36 36.59 -0.04 10.06
CA THR A 36 35.15 -0.02 10.23
C THR A 36 34.55 -1.29 9.65
N VAL A 37 33.63 -1.92 10.38
CA VAL A 37 32.84 -3.05 9.88
C VAL A 37 31.38 -2.61 9.79
N LYS A 38 30.78 -2.76 8.61
CA LYS A 38 29.35 -2.52 8.43
C LYS A 38 28.55 -3.67 9.02
N ALA A 39 27.49 -3.36 9.75
CA ALA A 39 26.54 -4.38 10.21
C ALA A 39 25.93 -5.17 9.05
N THR A 40 25.70 -4.52 7.90
CA THR A 40 25.20 -5.13 6.67
C THR A 40 26.14 -6.20 6.11
N ASP A 41 27.46 -5.95 6.18
CA ASP A 41 28.47 -6.88 5.68
C ASP A 41 28.75 -8.01 6.70
N GLN A 42 28.56 -7.71 7.99
CA GLN A 42 28.74 -8.67 9.08
C GLN A 42 27.61 -9.70 9.17
N TYR A 43 26.38 -9.32 8.78
CA TYR A 43 25.19 -10.18 8.84
C TYR A 43 24.47 -10.27 7.49
N PRO A 44 25.13 -10.75 6.41
CA PRO A 44 24.58 -10.77 5.06
C PRO A 44 23.32 -11.64 4.96
N GLN A 45 23.25 -12.75 5.70
CA GLN A 45 22.09 -13.65 5.71
C GLN A 45 20.82 -12.97 6.24
N ILE A 46 20.94 -12.06 7.21
CA ILE A 46 19.81 -11.29 7.75
C ILE A 46 19.37 -10.25 6.72
N MET A 47 20.32 -9.63 6.03
CA MET A 47 20.03 -8.63 4.99
C MET A 47 19.34 -9.26 3.77
N ASP A 48 19.81 -10.42 3.31
CA ASP A 48 19.17 -11.18 2.24
C ASP A 48 17.74 -11.59 2.63
N PHE A 49 17.57 -12.05 3.87
CA PHE A 49 16.25 -12.37 4.41
C PHE A 49 15.31 -11.16 4.40
N ILE A 50 15.75 -9.98 4.89
CA ILE A 50 14.96 -8.74 4.86
C ILE A 50 14.60 -8.36 3.41
N ALA A 51 15.55 -8.42 2.48
CA ALA A 51 15.33 -8.06 1.08
C ALA A 51 14.28 -8.97 0.39
N ILE A 52 14.23 -10.26 0.75
CA ILE A 52 13.19 -11.19 0.27
C ILE A 52 11.81 -10.73 0.76
N PHE A 53 11.68 -10.30 2.01
CA PHE A 53 10.41 -9.78 2.53
C PHE A 53 10.00 -8.48 1.84
N ASP A 54 10.91 -7.52 1.67
CA ASP A 54 10.60 -6.26 0.98
C ASP A 54 10.06 -6.50 -0.42
N THR A 55 10.70 -7.40 -1.17
CA THR A 55 10.27 -7.80 -2.51
C THR A 55 8.90 -8.46 -2.51
N ASN A 56 8.66 -9.40 -1.58
CA ASN A 56 7.39 -10.11 -1.47
C ASN A 56 6.25 -9.18 -1.05
N ILE A 57 6.48 -8.27 -0.11
CA ILE A 57 5.50 -7.28 0.34
C ILE A 57 5.12 -6.38 -0.84
N ALA A 58 6.10 -5.87 -1.58
CA ALA A 58 5.85 -5.05 -2.77
C ALA A 58 5.01 -5.80 -3.82
N LEU A 59 5.34 -7.08 -4.08
CA LEU A 59 4.61 -7.92 -5.01
C LEU A 59 3.15 -8.12 -4.58
N ILE A 60 2.91 -8.44 -3.30
CA ILE A 60 1.56 -8.64 -2.75
C ILE A 60 0.75 -7.34 -2.86
N ILE A 61 1.33 -6.18 -2.54
CA ILE A 61 0.65 -4.88 -2.66
C ILE A 61 0.22 -4.64 -4.11
N ILE A 62 1.08 -4.92 -5.09
CA ILE A 62 0.75 -4.76 -6.52
C ILE A 62 -0.40 -5.67 -6.92
N ILE A 63 -0.36 -6.95 -6.54
CA ILE A 63 -1.42 -7.92 -6.87
C ILE A 63 -2.76 -7.47 -6.25
N MET A 64 -2.75 -7.06 -4.97
CA MET A 64 -3.95 -6.59 -4.29
C MET A 64 -4.50 -5.32 -4.94
N LEU A 65 -3.63 -4.38 -5.35
CA LEU A 65 -4.05 -3.16 -6.05
C LEU A 65 -4.78 -3.49 -7.35
N VAL A 66 -4.27 -4.43 -8.15
CA VAL A 66 -4.93 -4.89 -9.39
C VAL A 66 -6.32 -5.46 -9.09
N VAL A 67 -6.42 -6.32 -8.07
CA VAL A 67 -7.71 -6.91 -7.64
C VAL A 67 -8.72 -5.83 -7.24
N VAL A 68 -8.28 -4.83 -6.45
CA VAL A 68 -9.13 -3.70 -6.03
C VAL A 68 -9.62 -2.91 -7.25
N ILE A 69 -8.73 -2.58 -8.18
CA ILE A 69 -9.10 -1.83 -9.39
C ILE A 69 -10.16 -2.59 -10.19
N ILE A 70 -9.96 -3.88 -10.45
CA ILE A 70 -10.91 -4.70 -11.22
C ILE A 70 -12.27 -4.72 -10.52
N ASN A 71 -12.31 -4.91 -9.20
CA ASN A 71 -13.55 -4.93 -8.43
C ASN A 71 -14.29 -3.59 -8.48
N ILE A 72 -13.58 -2.48 -8.31
CA ILE A 72 -14.18 -1.14 -8.33
C ILE A 72 -14.68 -0.77 -9.73
N VAL A 73 -13.97 -1.19 -10.78
CA VAL A 73 -14.45 -1.09 -12.17
C VAL A 73 -15.74 -1.88 -12.35
N MET A 74 -15.81 -3.13 -11.87
CA MET A 74 -17.03 -3.94 -11.95
C MET A 74 -18.21 -3.27 -11.23
N VAL A 75 -17.99 -2.74 -10.03
CA VAL A 75 -19.03 -2.00 -9.29
C VAL A 75 -19.56 -0.82 -10.09
N LEU A 76 -18.68 0.01 -10.66
CA LEU A 76 -19.10 1.14 -11.51
C LEU A 76 -19.88 0.67 -12.74
N LEU A 77 -19.44 -0.40 -13.40
CA LEU A 77 -20.11 -0.94 -14.58
C LEU A 77 -21.53 -1.43 -14.26
N ILE A 78 -21.69 -2.18 -13.16
CA ILE A 78 -22.99 -2.65 -12.69
C ILE A 78 -23.91 -1.46 -12.41
N LEU A 79 -23.41 -0.44 -11.69
CA LEU A 79 -24.18 0.78 -11.40
C LEU A 79 -24.67 1.48 -12.68
N ILE A 80 -23.82 1.58 -13.70
CA ILE A 80 -24.18 2.19 -14.99
C ILE A 80 -25.29 1.36 -15.67
N ILE A 81 -25.14 0.03 -15.71
CA ILE A 81 -26.08 -0.87 -16.38
C ILE A 81 -27.46 -0.80 -15.70
N GLU A 82 -27.50 -0.96 -14.38
CA GLU A 82 -28.75 -0.91 -13.59
C GLU A 82 -29.46 0.44 -13.72
N ARG A 83 -28.71 1.52 -13.93
CA ARG A 83 -29.23 2.89 -14.06
C ARG A 83 -29.29 3.39 -15.50
N THR A 84 -29.24 2.50 -16.50
CA THR A 84 -29.28 2.87 -17.93
C THR A 84 -30.52 3.71 -18.27
N ASN A 85 -31.69 3.35 -17.75
CA ASN A 85 -32.95 4.10 -17.95
C ASN A 85 -32.85 5.53 -17.39
N SER A 86 -32.33 5.69 -16.17
CA SER A 86 -32.11 7.00 -15.54
C SER A 86 -31.10 7.85 -16.32
N ILE A 87 -30.02 7.23 -16.84
CA ILE A 87 -29.05 7.91 -17.72
C ILE A 87 -29.75 8.42 -18.99
N GLY A 88 -30.59 7.60 -19.62
CA GLY A 88 -31.38 7.98 -20.79
C GLY A 88 -32.27 9.18 -20.53
N MET A 89 -33.02 9.15 -19.42
CA MET A 89 -33.89 10.25 -19.00
C MET A 89 -33.11 11.55 -18.77
N LEU A 90 -32.00 11.50 -18.02
CA LEU A 90 -31.16 12.68 -17.78
C LEU A 90 -30.65 13.28 -19.10
N LYS A 91 -30.23 12.45 -20.06
CA LYS A 91 -29.80 12.95 -21.38
C LYS A 91 -30.95 13.58 -22.16
N THR A 92 -32.16 13.04 -22.10
CA THR A 92 -33.32 13.68 -22.75
C THR A 92 -33.68 15.03 -22.13
N LEU A 93 -33.41 15.20 -20.83
CA LEU A 93 -33.57 16.48 -20.13
C LEU A 93 -32.41 17.46 -20.39
N GLY A 94 -31.44 17.10 -21.25
CA GLY A 94 -30.32 17.96 -21.65
C GLY A 94 -29.04 17.78 -20.83
N ALA A 95 -28.95 16.79 -19.93
CA ALA A 95 -27.72 16.54 -19.19
C ALA A 95 -26.59 16.06 -20.12
N SER A 96 -25.41 16.66 -19.98
CA SER A 96 -24.22 16.29 -20.72
C SER A 96 -23.63 14.96 -20.22
N ASN A 97 -22.89 14.26 -21.07
CA ASN A 97 -22.17 13.04 -20.69
C ASN A 97 -21.19 13.27 -19.53
N GLY A 98 -20.57 14.47 -19.45
CA GLY A 98 -19.65 14.83 -18.37
C GLY A 98 -20.35 14.94 -17.01
N GLN A 99 -21.51 15.58 -16.97
CA GLN A 99 -22.32 15.67 -15.75
C GLN A 99 -22.74 14.30 -15.24
N ILE A 100 -23.22 13.43 -16.14
CA ILE A 100 -23.62 12.07 -15.78
C ILE A 100 -22.42 11.26 -15.29
N ARG A 101 -21.27 11.33 -15.96
CA ARG A 101 -20.03 10.67 -15.49
C ARG A 101 -19.63 11.11 -14.10
N ALA A 102 -19.66 12.41 -13.83
CA ALA A 102 -19.33 12.94 -12.51
C ALA A 102 -20.26 12.37 -11.43
N ILE A 103 -21.56 12.23 -11.70
CA ILE A 103 -22.51 11.61 -10.75
C ILE A 103 -22.09 10.18 -10.41
N PHE A 104 -21.84 9.33 -11.41
CA PHE A 104 -21.50 7.93 -11.16
C PHE A 104 -20.13 7.77 -10.49
N ILE A 105 -19.12 8.54 -10.90
CA ILE A 105 -17.81 8.53 -10.24
C ILE A 105 -17.97 8.94 -8.77
N ASN A 106 -18.65 10.05 -8.47
CA ASN A 106 -18.88 10.49 -7.09
C ASN A 106 -19.67 9.45 -6.28
N TYR A 107 -20.65 8.79 -6.89
CA TYR A 107 -21.40 7.73 -6.23
C TYR A 107 -20.53 6.52 -5.88
N THR A 108 -19.65 6.10 -6.80
CA THR A 108 -18.68 5.03 -6.53
C THR A 108 -17.64 5.44 -5.48
N LEU A 109 -17.16 6.69 -5.49
CA LEU A 109 -16.28 7.21 -4.43
C LEU A 109 -16.97 7.20 -3.06
N LEU A 110 -18.25 7.57 -3.00
CA LEU A 110 -19.06 7.52 -1.78
C LEU A 110 -19.22 6.11 -1.21
N ILE A 111 -19.20 5.08 -2.07
CA ILE A 111 -19.21 3.67 -1.62
C ILE A 111 -17.81 3.26 -1.14
N MET A 112 -16.76 3.72 -1.82
CA MET A 112 -15.38 3.32 -1.54
C MET A 112 -14.84 3.90 -0.22
N ILE A 113 -15.16 5.15 0.11
CA ILE A 113 -14.65 5.81 1.33
C ILE A 113 -15.06 5.08 2.62
N PRO A 114 -16.35 4.77 2.88
CA PRO A 114 -16.75 3.98 4.04
C PRO A 114 -16.10 2.59 4.03
N GLY A 115 -16.01 1.93 2.87
CA GLY A 115 -15.33 0.65 2.73
C GLY A 115 -13.87 0.70 3.17
N LEU A 116 -13.15 1.76 2.80
CA LEU A 116 -11.78 2.02 3.23
C LEU A 116 -11.67 2.24 4.75
N VAL A 117 -12.60 3.00 5.33
CA VAL A 117 -12.63 3.26 6.78
C VAL A 117 -12.87 1.96 7.55
N PHE A 118 -13.90 1.19 7.21
CA PHE A 118 -14.20 -0.08 7.86
C PHE A 118 -13.10 -1.12 7.62
N GLY A 119 -12.54 -1.19 6.41
CA GLY A 119 -11.42 -2.06 6.08
C GLY A 119 -10.19 -1.76 6.93
N ASN A 120 -9.84 -0.48 7.10
CA ASN A 120 -8.74 -0.07 7.99
C ASN A 120 -9.02 -0.40 9.45
N LEU A 121 -10.25 -0.18 9.94
CA LEU A 121 -10.62 -0.55 11.31
C LEU A 121 -10.44 -2.06 11.57
N ILE A 122 -10.89 -2.90 10.63
CA ILE A 122 -10.74 -4.36 10.71
C ILE A 122 -9.26 -4.76 10.64
N GLY A 123 -8.51 -4.21 9.67
CA GLY A 123 -7.08 -4.49 9.52
C GLY A 123 -6.28 -4.09 10.77
N TYR A 124 -6.53 -2.90 11.31
CA TYR A 124 -5.88 -2.43 12.53
C TYR A 124 -6.22 -3.31 13.74
N SER A 125 -7.47 -3.78 13.83
CA SER A 125 -7.88 -4.73 14.87
C SER A 125 -7.08 -6.03 14.81
N PHE A 126 -6.87 -6.59 13.61
CA PHE A 126 -6.03 -7.78 13.43
C PHE A 126 -4.56 -7.54 13.79
N LEU A 127 -4.00 -6.39 13.40
CA LEU A 127 -2.63 -6.04 13.74
C LEU A 127 -2.44 -5.87 15.25
N LEU A 128 -3.39 -5.24 15.95
CA LEU A 128 -3.36 -5.12 17.40
C LEU A 128 -3.48 -6.49 18.09
N LEU A 129 -4.37 -7.36 17.60
CA LEU A 129 -4.48 -8.72 18.12
C LEU A 129 -3.17 -9.48 17.97
N GLN A 130 -2.52 -9.41 16.81
CA GLN A 130 -1.20 -10.02 16.62
C GLN A 130 -0.14 -9.40 17.53
N LYS A 131 -0.13 -8.06 17.69
CA LYS A 131 0.85 -7.35 18.51
C LYS A 131 0.79 -7.71 19.99
N TYR A 132 -0.42 -7.86 20.55
CA TYR A 132 -0.58 -8.14 21.98
C TYR A 132 -0.63 -9.63 22.31
N PHE A 133 -1.19 -10.47 21.44
CA PHE A 133 -1.38 -11.89 21.71
C PHE A 133 -0.38 -12.80 21.01
N GLY A 134 0.39 -12.30 20.03
CA GLY A 134 1.40 -13.09 19.33
C GLY A 134 0.83 -14.35 18.68
N ILE A 135 -0.39 -14.25 18.10
CA ILE A 135 -1.17 -15.38 17.60
C ILE A 135 -0.39 -16.17 16.55
N ILE A 136 0.26 -15.45 15.63
CA ILE A 136 1.12 -16.01 14.60
C ILE A 136 2.54 -16.10 15.14
N LYS A 137 2.97 -17.33 15.40
CA LYS A 137 4.32 -17.69 15.84
C LYS A 137 5.16 -18.14 14.66
N LEU A 138 6.46 -17.91 14.74
CA LEU A 138 7.44 -18.29 13.74
C LEU A 138 8.47 -19.26 14.36
N ASN A 139 9.10 -20.08 13.51
CA ASN A 139 10.23 -20.89 13.95
C ASN A 139 11.48 -19.98 14.02
N PRO A 140 12.07 -19.74 15.21
CA PRO A 140 13.21 -18.84 15.36
C PRO A 140 14.44 -19.27 14.56
N GLU A 141 14.60 -20.58 14.31
CA GLU A 141 15.69 -21.11 13.50
C GLU A 141 15.61 -20.66 12.03
N ASN A 142 14.40 -20.43 11.52
CA ASN A 142 14.18 -20.05 10.13
C ASN A 142 13.92 -18.55 9.94
N TYR A 143 13.39 -17.87 10.96
CA TYR A 143 12.88 -16.49 10.83
C TYR A 143 13.58 -15.48 11.73
N TYR A 144 14.56 -15.88 12.55
CA TYR A 144 15.29 -15.03 13.49
C TYR A 144 14.44 -14.32 14.56
N VAL A 145 13.12 -14.56 14.57
CA VAL A 145 12.14 -14.02 15.52
C VAL A 145 11.12 -15.09 15.91
N GLU A 146 10.61 -15.03 17.14
CA GLU A 146 9.61 -15.99 17.67
C GLU A 146 8.17 -15.68 17.23
N VAL A 147 7.87 -14.41 16.98
CA VAL A 147 6.57 -13.90 16.57
C VAL A 147 6.74 -12.89 15.46
N VAL A 148 5.74 -12.80 14.57
CA VAL A 148 5.73 -11.78 13.52
C VAL A 148 5.70 -10.40 14.20
N PRO A 149 6.75 -9.56 14.03
CA PRO A 149 6.77 -8.23 14.61
C PRO A 149 5.74 -7.35 13.90
N VAL A 150 5.01 -6.56 14.68
CA VAL A 150 4.00 -5.64 14.16
C VAL A 150 4.43 -4.21 14.44
N ASP A 151 4.88 -3.52 13.39
CA ASP A 151 5.06 -2.08 13.41
C ASP A 151 3.77 -1.38 13.00
N LEU A 152 3.30 -0.46 13.84
CA LEU A 152 2.08 0.30 13.63
C LEU A 152 2.45 1.76 13.37
N ASN A 153 2.97 2.02 12.17
CA ASN A 153 3.25 3.37 11.73
C ASN A 153 2.01 3.98 11.06
N PRO A 154 1.34 4.98 11.68
CA PRO A 154 0.12 5.55 11.13
C PRO A 154 0.34 6.23 9.78
N ILE A 155 1.55 6.75 9.53
CA ILE A 155 1.91 7.43 8.29
C ILE A 155 1.91 6.43 7.14
N TYR A 156 2.53 5.25 7.29
CA TYR A 156 2.54 4.23 6.24
C TYR A 156 1.13 3.70 5.95
N ILE A 157 0.33 3.43 7.00
CA ILE A 157 -1.04 2.94 6.84
C ILE A 157 -1.91 3.96 6.08
N MET A 158 -1.83 5.24 6.46
CA MET A 158 -2.55 6.30 5.77
C MET A 158 -2.03 6.51 4.34
N ALA A 159 -0.72 6.46 4.12
CA ALA A 159 -0.13 6.62 2.79
C ALA A 159 -0.59 5.53 1.82
N ILE A 160 -0.58 4.26 2.25
CA ILE A 160 -1.05 3.14 1.43
C ILE A 160 -2.56 3.27 1.16
N SER A 161 -3.36 3.57 2.18
CA SER A 161 -4.81 3.74 2.05
C SER A 161 -5.18 4.85 1.07
N LEU A 162 -4.53 6.02 1.18
CA LEU A 162 -4.72 7.15 0.28
C LEU A 162 -4.21 6.82 -1.13
N GLY A 163 -3.08 6.13 -1.26
CA GLY A 163 -2.53 5.70 -2.54
C GLY A 163 -3.51 4.79 -3.29
N ILE A 164 -4.05 3.77 -2.63
CA ILE A 164 -5.04 2.84 -3.23
C ILE A 164 -6.30 3.60 -3.63
N LEU A 165 -6.80 4.49 -2.77
CA LEU A 165 -7.99 5.31 -3.05
C LEU A 165 -7.79 6.17 -4.30
N LEU A 166 -6.67 6.87 -4.39
CA LEU A 166 -6.35 7.75 -5.52
C LEU A 166 -6.19 6.97 -6.82
N VAL A 167 -5.40 5.89 -6.81
CA VAL A 167 -5.20 5.05 -8.00
C VAL A 167 -6.53 4.44 -8.47
N SER A 168 -7.35 3.95 -7.54
CA SER A 168 -8.66 3.38 -7.86
C SER A 168 -9.64 4.43 -8.38
N ALA A 169 -9.63 5.64 -7.80
CA ALA A 169 -10.43 6.76 -8.29
C ALA A 169 -10.06 7.17 -9.72
N VAL A 170 -8.77 7.21 -10.04
CA VAL A 170 -8.29 7.48 -11.41
C VAL A 170 -8.70 6.36 -12.36
N ALA A 171 -8.62 5.10 -11.92
CA ALA A 171 -9.02 3.95 -12.73
C ALA A 171 -10.49 3.98 -13.16
N LEU A 172 -11.39 4.60 -12.38
CA LEU A 172 -12.82 4.77 -12.71
C LEU A 172 -13.06 5.64 -13.95
N ILE A 173 -12.11 6.52 -14.30
CA ILE A 173 -12.28 7.45 -15.41
C ILE A 173 -12.49 6.70 -16.72
N LEU A 174 -11.69 5.65 -16.99
CA LEU A 174 -11.75 4.87 -18.23
C LEU A 174 -13.11 4.19 -18.47
N PRO A 175 -13.64 3.35 -17.56
CA PRO A 175 -14.94 2.70 -17.77
C PRO A 175 -16.11 3.71 -17.76
N SER A 176 -16.00 4.86 -17.09
CA SER A 176 -17.04 5.89 -17.10
C SER A 176 -17.35 6.41 -18.51
N TYR A 177 -16.41 6.27 -19.48
CA TYR A 177 -16.65 6.65 -20.86
C TYR A 177 -17.77 5.85 -21.52
N LEU A 178 -18.11 4.65 -21.04
CA LEU A 178 -19.23 3.87 -21.57
C LEU A 178 -20.57 4.61 -21.48
N ILE A 179 -20.72 5.54 -20.53
CA ILE A 179 -21.91 6.39 -20.41
C ILE A 179 -22.17 7.17 -21.71
N SER A 180 -21.15 7.63 -22.42
CA SER A 180 -21.37 8.38 -23.66
C SER A 180 -21.92 7.53 -24.80
N LYS A 181 -21.79 6.19 -24.73
CA LYS A 181 -22.32 5.27 -25.74
C LYS A 181 -23.81 4.95 -25.53
N ILE A 182 -24.40 5.31 -24.39
CA ILE A 182 -25.82 5.06 -24.10
C ILE A 182 -26.68 6.07 -24.87
N SER A 183 -27.54 5.56 -25.77
CA SER A 183 -28.49 6.37 -26.55
C SER A 183 -29.78 6.61 -25.74
N PRO A 184 -30.27 7.86 -25.65
CA PRO A 184 -31.48 8.18 -24.87
C PRO A 184 -32.73 7.44 -25.37
N VAL A 185 -32.90 7.39 -26.70
CA VAL A 185 -34.06 6.76 -27.34
C VAL A 185 -34.07 5.25 -27.11
N LYS A 186 -32.90 4.59 -27.16
CA LYS A 186 -32.81 3.16 -26.87
C LYS A 186 -33.01 2.86 -25.39
N ALA A 187 -32.45 3.68 -24.50
CA ALA A 187 -32.59 3.47 -23.06
C ALA A 187 -34.06 3.54 -22.61
N ILE A 188 -34.85 4.49 -23.10
CA ILE A 188 -36.24 4.68 -22.63
C ILE A 188 -37.22 3.64 -23.23
N LYS A 189 -36.91 3.09 -24.42
CA LYS A 189 -37.82 2.21 -25.17
C LYS A 189 -37.90 0.77 -24.66
N TYR A 190 -37.07 0.38 -23.68
CA TYR A 190 -37.02 -0.98 -23.12
C TYR A 190 -37.68 -1.09 -21.72
N ASN A 191 -38.65 -0.24 -21.41
CA ASN A 191 -39.64 -0.53 -20.35
C ASN A 191 -40.92 -1.10 -20.96
#